data_AF-A0A2A2VCK0-F1
#
_entry.id   AF-A0A2A2VCK0-F1
#
_cell.length_a   1.000
_cell.length_b   1.000
_cell.length_c   1.000
_cell.angle_alpha   90.00
_cell.angle_beta   90.00
_cell.angle_gamma   90.00
#
_symmetry.space_group_name_H-M   'P 1'
#
loop_
_entity.id
_entity.type
_entity.pdbx_description
1 polymer ?
#
loop_
_entity_poly.entity_id
_entity_poly.type
_entity_poly.pdbx_seq_one_letter_code
_entity_poly.pdbx_strand_id
1 'polypeptide(L)'
;MGHHPLPAMPLTVAAFIGDHGGLTPDLLFAEVAAIDEQHQALGYAPPGRSDVALKAFDAVHPTRPPRSWRKEEQEMFLMLPWGIKQTILRREAERDRAIKHAQSEVSELRQKIGKENGDHQDAAA
;
A
#
# COMPACT_ATOMS: atom_id res chain seq x y z
N MET A 1 17.99 21.03 -18.85
CA MET A 1 16.64 20.71 -18.35
C MET A 1 15.66 20.90 -19.49
N GLY A 2 15.08 19.82 -20.02
CA GLY A 2 14.12 19.91 -21.12
C GLY A 2 12.78 20.38 -20.58
N HIS A 3 12.26 21.51 -21.08
CA HIS A 3 10.91 21.93 -20.79
C HIS A 3 9.96 20.98 -21.55
N HIS A 4 9.26 20.10 -20.83
CA HIS A 4 8.19 19.32 -21.46
C HIS A 4 7.05 20.28 -21.80
N PRO A 5 6.70 20.45 -23.10
CA PRO A 5 5.63 21.35 -23.48
C PRO A 5 4.33 20.88 -22.85
N LEU A 6 3.61 21.81 -22.21
CA LEU A 6 2.26 21.57 -21.72
C LEU A 6 1.26 21.72 -22.89
N PRO A 7 0.18 20.91 -22.94
CA PRO A 7 -0.10 19.81 -22.03
C PRO A 7 0.79 18.59 -22.30
N ALA A 8 1.31 17.98 -21.23
CA ALA A 8 1.98 16.70 -21.29
C ALA A 8 0.96 15.60 -21.61
N MET A 9 1.28 14.77 -22.59
CA MET A 9 0.44 13.64 -22.93
C MET A 9 0.51 12.58 -21.82
N PRO A 10 -0.60 11.89 -21.50
CA PRO A 10 -0.60 10.75 -20.57
C PRO A 10 0.51 9.73 -20.82
N LEU A 11 0.81 9.44 -22.09
CA LEU A 11 1.88 8.53 -22.48
C LEU A 11 3.28 9.07 -22.14
N THR A 12 3.49 10.38 -22.24
CA THR A 12 4.74 11.02 -21.85
C THR A 12 4.97 10.91 -20.34
N VAL A 13 3.91 11.09 -19.54
CA VAL A 13 3.98 10.89 -18.09
C VAL A 13 4.24 9.42 -17.74
N ALA A 14 3.61 8.47 -18.45
CA ALA A 14 3.89 7.06 -18.26
C ALA A 14 5.34 6.68 -18.58
N ALA A 15 5.92 7.24 -19.66
CA ALA A 15 7.34 7.06 -19.99
C ALA A 15 8.25 7.65 -18.90
N PHE A 16 7.94 8.87 -18.44
CA PHE A 16 8.64 9.49 -17.32
C PHE A 16 8.63 8.61 -16.06
N ILE A 17 7.48 8.02 -15.71
CA ILE A 17 7.36 7.08 -14.58
C ILE A 17 8.25 5.85 -14.79
N GLY A 18 8.26 5.28 -16.00
CA GLY A 18 9.12 4.14 -16.35
C GLY A 18 10.61 4.45 -16.19
N ASP A 19 11.04 5.60 -16.72
CA ASP A 19 12.44 6.04 -16.67
C ASP A 19 12.91 6.35 -15.23
N HIS A 20 11.99 6.74 -14.36
CA HIS A 20 12.26 7.11 -12.96
C HIS A 20 11.82 6.05 -11.95
N GLY A 21 11.58 4.81 -12.38
CA GLY A 21 11.15 3.70 -11.51
C GLY A 21 12.15 3.31 -10.41
N GLY A 22 13.38 3.83 -10.46
CA GLY A 22 14.37 3.69 -9.38
C GLY A 22 14.15 4.61 -8.18
N LEU A 23 13.24 5.59 -8.28
CA LEU A 23 12.85 6.43 -7.16
C LEU A 23 12.01 5.65 -6.14
N THR A 24 11.89 6.17 -4.92
CA THR A 24 10.88 5.65 -3.99
C THR A 24 9.49 6.01 -4.52
N PRO A 25 8.46 5.21 -4.21
CA PRO A 25 7.10 5.51 -4.68
C PRO A 25 6.65 6.91 -4.27
N ASP A 26 6.90 7.33 -3.02
CA ASP A 26 6.49 8.64 -2.52
C ASP A 26 7.12 9.80 -3.30
N LEU A 27 8.41 9.70 -3.65
CA LEU A 27 9.08 10.71 -4.46
C LEU A 27 8.54 10.74 -5.88
N LEU A 28 8.34 9.57 -6.50
CA LEU A 28 7.81 9.49 -7.85
C LEU A 28 6.38 10.02 -7.95
N PHE A 29 5.54 9.75 -6.93
CA PHE A 29 4.20 10.34 -6.83
C PHE A 29 4.25 11.85 -6.65
N ALA A 30 5.18 12.38 -5.86
CA ALA A 30 5.33 13.82 -5.68
C ALA A 30 5.71 14.53 -7.00
N GLU A 31 6.64 13.96 -7.77
CA GLU A 31 7.03 14.50 -9.08
C GLU A 31 5.86 14.49 -10.08
N VAL A 32 5.11 13.39 -10.17
CA VAL A 32 3.94 13.30 -11.04
C VAL A 32 2.82 14.25 -10.57
N ALA A 33 2.64 14.43 -9.26
CA ALA A 33 1.69 15.37 -8.71
C ALA A 33 2.04 16.83 -9.05
N ALA A 34 3.33 17.18 -9.11
CA ALA A 34 3.76 18.51 -9.54
C ALA A 34 3.43 18.77 -11.03
N ILE A 35 3.56 17.75 -11.88
CA ILE A 35 3.11 17.83 -13.29
C ILE A 35 1.59 18.06 -13.35
N ASP A 36 0.81 17.30 -12.56
CA ASP A 36 -0.64 17.45 -12.49
C ASP A 36 -1.07 18.85 -12.00
N GLU A 37 -0.40 19.39 -10.99
CA GLU A 37 -0.67 20.72 -10.45
C GLU A 37 -0.44 21.81 -11.52
N GLN A 38 0.63 21.70 -12.31
CA GLN A 38 0.88 22.61 -13.44
C GLN A 38 -0.22 22.53 -14.50
N HIS A 39 -0.74 21.33 -14.80
CA HIS A 39 -1.86 21.16 -15.73
C HIS A 39 -3.13 21.82 -15.20
N GLN A 40 -3.44 21.58 -13.93
CA GLN A 40 -4.62 22.12 -13.28
C GLN A 40 -4.58 23.66 -13.21
N ALA A 41 -3.42 24.25 -12.92
CA ALA A 41 -3.23 25.70 -12.90
C ALA A 41 -3.52 26.36 -14.26
N LEU A 42 -3.35 25.63 -15.36
CA LEU A 42 -3.65 26.07 -16.73
C LEU A 42 -5.03 25.63 -17.23
N GLY A 43 -5.83 24.97 -16.39
CA GLY A 43 -7.18 24.49 -16.76
C GLY A 43 -7.19 23.18 -17.56
N TYR A 44 -6.07 22.46 -17.63
CA TYR A 44 -6.00 21.15 -18.28
C TYR A 44 -6.30 20.01 -17.31
N ALA A 45 -6.71 18.87 -17.87
CA ALA A 45 -6.87 17.64 -17.11
C ALA A 45 -5.49 17.12 -16.63
N PRO A 46 -5.40 16.56 -15.41
CA PRO A 46 -4.16 16.04 -14.86
C PRO A 46 -3.74 14.72 -15.54
N PRO A 47 -2.64 14.68 -16.32
CA PRO A 47 -2.24 13.49 -17.08
C PRO A 47 -1.73 12.34 -16.20
N GLY A 48 -1.20 12.61 -15.01
CA GLY A 48 -0.75 11.63 -14.02
C GLY A 48 -1.87 10.77 -13.43
N ARG A 49 -3.13 11.22 -13.56
CA ARG A 49 -4.32 10.48 -13.12
C ARG A 49 -4.94 9.59 -14.19
N SER A 50 -4.32 9.50 -15.37
CA SER A 50 -4.76 8.63 -16.45
C SER A 50 -4.47 7.15 -16.16
N ASP A 51 -5.25 6.25 -16.75
CA ASP A 51 -5.05 4.80 -16.61
C ASP A 51 -3.64 4.36 -17.05
N VAL A 52 -3.08 4.99 -18.08
CA VAL A 52 -1.74 4.66 -18.58
C VAL A 52 -0.64 5.06 -17.59
N ALA A 53 -0.76 6.22 -16.94
CA ALA A 53 0.17 6.66 -15.90
C ALA A 53 0.05 5.77 -14.65
N LEU A 54 -1.18 5.46 -14.20
CA LEU A 54 -1.41 4.59 -13.05
C LEU A 54 -0.88 3.15 -13.28
N LYS A 55 -1.04 2.61 -14.50
CA LYS A 55 -0.44 1.32 -14.86
C LYS A 55 1.09 1.36 -14.89
N ALA A 56 1.68 2.48 -15.30
CA ALA A 56 3.12 2.64 -15.25
C ALA A 56 3.63 2.61 -13.78
N PHE A 57 2.92 3.23 -12.85
CA PHE A 57 3.23 3.14 -11.41
C PHE A 57 3.19 1.70 -10.91
N ASP A 58 2.14 0.94 -11.24
CA ASP A 58 2.04 -0.47 -10.86
C ASP A 58 3.17 -1.32 -11.45
N ALA A 59 3.65 -0.98 -12.65
CA ALA A 59 4.74 -1.71 -13.32
C ALA A 59 6.10 -1.48 -12.63
N VAL A 60 6.40 -0.25 -12.22
CA VAL A 60 7.68 0.07 -11.55
C VAL A 60 7.67 -0.23 -10.05
N HIS A 61 6.49 -0.19 -9.41
CA HIS A 61 6.31 -0.47 -7.99
C HIS A 61 5.22 -1.51 -7.73
N PRO A 62 5.49 -2.79 -8.09
CA PRO A 62 4.49 -3.84 -8.00
C PRO A 62 4.11 -4.13 -6.55
N THR A 63 2.80 -4.03 -6.27
CA THR A 63 2.23 -4.45 -4.99
C THR A 63 1.67 -5.86 -5.08
N ARG A 64 1.84 -6.66 -4.04
CA ARG A 64 1.24 -8.00 -3.95
C ARG A 64 0.01 -7.97 -3.04
N PRO A 65 -1.07 -8.67 -3.41
CA PRO A 65 -2.21 -8.81 -2.52
C PRO A 65 -1.82 -9.63 -1.27
N PRO A 66 -2.56 -9.48 -0.16
CA PRO A 66 -2.36 -10.31 1.03
C PRO A 66 -2.56 -11.79 0.72
N ARG A 67 -1.66 -12.65 1.23
CA ARG A 67 -1.69 -14.11 0.97
C ARG A 67 -2.90 -14.82 1.59
N SER A 68 -3.49 -14.22 2.62
CA SER A 68 -4.66 -14.75 3.33
C SER A 68 -5.96 -14.58 2.55
N TRP A 69 -5.96 -13.72 1.52
CA TRP A 69 -7.15 -13.43 0.74
C TRP A 69 -7.49 -14.57 -0.22
N ARG A 70 -8.77 -14.68 -0.56
CA ARG A 70 -9.24 -15.63 -1.59
C ARG A 70 -8.71 -15.23 -2.95
N LYS A 71 -8.68 -16.20 -3.87
CA LYS A 71 -8.13 -15.98 -5.21
C LYS A 71 -8.84 -14.84 -5.94
N GLU A 72 -10.17 -14.79 -5.84
CA GLU A 72 -11.00 -13.76 -6.49
C GLU A 72 -10.68 -12.36 -5.93
N GLU A 73 -10.45 -12.26 -4.62
CA GLU A 73 -10.11 -11.00 -3.95
C GLU A 73 -8.69 -10.54 -4.34
N GLN A 74 -7.75 -11.48 -4.49
CA GLN A 74 -6.40 -11.20 -4.98
C GLN A 74 -6.43 -10.68 -6.42
N GLU A 75 -7.24 -11.28 -7.28
CA GLU A 75 -7.44 -10.81 -8.66
C GLU A 75 -8.06 -9.42 -8.71
N MET A 76 -9.12 -9.17 -7.92
CA MET A 76 -9.72 -7.84 -7.80
C MET A 76 -8.72 -6.80 -7.29
N PHE A 77 -7.89 -7.16 -6.31
CA PHE A 77 -6.86 -6.27 -5.78
C PHE A 77 -5.86 -5.81 -6.85
N LEU A 78 -5.43 -6.72 -7.74
CA LEU A 78 -4.49 -6.39 -8.80
C LEU A 78 -5.05 -5.37 -9.80
N MET A 79 -6.38 -5.33 -9.96
CA MET A 79 -7.08 -4.39 -10.84
C MET A 79 -7.25 -2.99 -10.22
N LEU A 80 -7.02 -2.83 -8.92
CA LEU A 80 -7.18 -1.54 -8.26
C LEU A 80 -6.04 -0.57 -8.62
N PRO A 81 -6.30 0.75 -8.61
CA PRO A 81 -5.23 1.75 -8.68
C PRO A 81 -4.25 1.62 -7.52
N TRP A 82 -2.97 1.91 -7.78
CA TRP A 82 -1.87 1.82 -6.80
C TRP A 82 -2.19 2.48 -5.45
N GLY A 83 -2.74 3.70 -5.45
CA GLY A 83 -3.06 4.41 -4.21
C GLY A 83 -4.11 3.69 -3.33
N ILE A 84 -5.07 3.02 -3.96
CA ILE A 84 -6.06 2.21 -3.25
C ILE A 84 -5.40 0.94 -2.69
N LYS A 85 -4.54 0.29 -3.48
CA LYS A 85 -3.76 -0.88 -3.04
C LYS A 85 -2.95 -0.55 -1.78
N GLN A 86 -2.21 0.57 -1.77
CA GLN A 86 -1.45 1.01 -0.59
C GLN A 86 -2.34 1.25 0.65
N THR A 87 -3.48 1.89 0.46
CA THR A 87 -4.43 2.15 1.55
C THR A 87 -4.94 0.85 2.16
N ILE A 88 -5.29 -0.12 1.33
CA ILE A 88 -5.72 -1.45 1.77
C ILE A 88 -4.58 -2.15 2.54
N LEU A 89 -3.38 -2.21 1.95
CA LEU A 89 -2.23 -2.88 2.56
C LEU A 89 -1.86 -2.29 3.93
N ARG A 90 -1.91 -0.96 4.07
CA ARG A 90 -1.70 -0.29 5.36
C ARG A 90 -2.72 -0.74 6.41
N ARG A 91 -4.01 -0.75 6.04
CA ARG A 91 -5.09 -1.16 6.96
C ARG A 91 -5.01 -2.65 7.34
N GLU A 92 -4.66 -3.51 6.39
CA GLU A 92 -4.41 -4.93 6.67
C GLU A 92 -3.25 -5.09 7.66
N ALA A 93 -2.13 -4.38 7.45
CA ALA A 93 -1.00 -4.44 8.36
C ALA A 93 -1.35 -3.94 9.78
N GLU A 94 -2.17 -2.89 9.90
CA GLU A 94 -2.68 -2.40 11.18
C GLU A 94 -3.57 -3.43 11.88
N ARG A 95 -4.47 -4.08 11.13
CA ARG A 95 -5.31 -5.16 11.66
C ARG A 95 -4.49 -6.35 12.14
N ASP A 96 -3.51 -6.78 11.35
CA ASP A 96 -2.63 -7.90 11.70
C ASP A 96 -1.83 -7.61 12.98
N ARG A 97 -1.36 -6.38 13.17
CA ARG A 97 -0.70 -5.96 14.41
C ARG A 97 -1.65 -6.03 15.60
N ALA A 98 -2.87 -5.54 15.47
CA ALA A 98 -3.86 -5.59 16.54
C ALA A 98 -4.23 -7.02 16.92
N ILE A 99 -4.42 -7.90 15.93
CA ILE A 99 -4.70 -9.33 16.15
C ILE A 99 -3.54 -10.00 16.88
N LYS A 100 -2.30 -9.78 16.43
CA LYS A 100 -1.10 -10.33 17.09
C LYS A 100 -1.00 -9.87 18.54
N HIS A 101 -1.27 -8.60 18.81
CA HIS A 101 -1.27 -8.07 20.18
C HIS A 101 -2.28 -8.79 21.07
N ALA A 102 -3.54 -8.89 20.62
CA ALA A 102 -4.59 -9.58 21.37
C ALA A 102 -4.28 -11.07 21.59
N GLN A 103 -3.69 -11.75 20.61
CA GLN A 103 -3.27 -13.16 20.74
C GLN A 103 -2.17 -13.33 21.79
N SER A 104 -1.19 -12.42 21.83
CA SER A 104 -0.16 -12.42 22.86
C SER A 104 -0.75 -12.24 24.26
N GLU A 105 -1.64 -11.27 24.46
CA GLU A 105 -2.30 -11.03 25.75
C GLU A 105 -3.10 -12.26 26.22
N VAL A 106 -3.88 -12.88 25.32
CA VAL A 106 -4.63 -14.10 25.64
C VAL A 106 -3.68 -15.25 26.02
N SER A 107 -2.55 -15.38 25.32
CA SER A 107 -1.54 -16.40 25.64
C SER A 107 -0.91 -16.16 27.01
N GLU A 108 -0.57 -14.92 27.34
CA GLU A 108 -0.01 -14.56 28.65
C GLU A 108 -0.99 -14.82 29.79
N LEU A 109 -2.27 -14.47 29.61
CA LEU A 109 -3.32 -14.76 30.59
C LEU A 109 -3.50 -16.26 30.79
N ARG A 110 -3.51 -17.05 29.71
CA ARG A 110 -3.57 -18.52 29.82
C ARG A 110 -2.38 -19.11 30.57
N GLN A 111 -1.18 -18.58 30.36
CA GLN A 111 0.00 -19.00 31.10
C GLN A 111 -0.08 -18.65 32.59
N LYS A 112 -0.58 -17.45 32.94
CA LYS A 112 -0.78 -17.02 34.34
C LYS A 112 -1.80 -17.92 35.05
N ILE A 113 -2.97 -18.13 34.45
CA ILE A 113 -4.01 -19.03 34.99
C ILE A 113 -3.47 -20.46 35.15
N GLY A 114 -2.71 -20.96 34.18
CA GLY A 114 -2.10 -22.28 34.25
C GLY A 114 -1.09 -22.42 35.40
N LYS A 115 -0.29 -21.38 35.67
CA LYS A 115 0.64 -21.35 36.81
C LYS A 115 -0.10 -21.28 38.15
N GLU A 116 -1.08 -20.39 38.29
CA GLU A 116 -1.89 -20.27 39.51
C GLU A 116 -2.62 -21.57 39.85
N ASN A 117 -3.18 -22.26 38.85
CA ASN A 117 -3.83 -23.56 39.06
C ASN A 117 -2.84 -24.70 39.39
N GLY A 118 -1.60 -24.64 38.90
CA GLY A 118 -0.54 -25.60 39.25
C GLY A 118 -0.06 -25.41 40.69
N ASP A 119 0.21 -24.16 41.09
CA ASP A 119 0.66 -23.82 42.45
C ASP A 119 -0.40 -24.19 43.52
N HIS A 120 -1.69 -24.08 43.19
CA HIS A 120 -2.77 -24.53 44.08
C HIS A 120 -2.89 -26.05 44.21
N GLN A 121 -2.43 -26.84 43.24
CA GLN A 121 -2.43 -28.30 43.33
C GLN A 121 -1.23 -28.82 44.14
N ASP A 122 -0.08 -28.16 44.05
CA ASP A 122 1.12 -28.53 44.83
C ASP A 122 1.02 -28.13 46.31
N ALA A 123 0.25 -27.10 46.66
CA ALA A 123 0.03 -26.70 48.06
C ALA A 123 -1.00 -27.58 48.81
N ALA A 124 -1.72 -28.46 48.11
CA ALA A 124 -2.74 -29.34 48.67
C ALA A 124 -2.30 -30.82 48.81
N ALA A 125 -1.05 -31.14 48.39
CA ALA A 125 -0.41 -32.45 48.51
C ALA A 125 0.57 -32.49 49.69
#